data_AF-A0A947BZA4-F1
#
_entry.id   AF-A0A947BZA4-F1
#
_cell.length_a   1.000
_cell.length_b   1.000
_cell.length_c   1.000
_cell.angle_alpha   90.00
_cell.angle_beta   90.00
_cell.angle_gamma   90.00
#
_symmetry.space_group_name_H-M   'P 1'
#
loop_
_entity.id
_entity.type
_entity.pdbx_description
1 polymer ?
#
loop_
_entity_poly.entity_id
_entity_poly.type
_entity_poly.pdbx_seq_one_letter_code
_entity_poly.pdbx_strand_id
1 'polypeptide(L)'
;MSGIAQSRRELLRFMLGSPLVASAAGLAAWWPDSVGATPELAVPESARQALDVFQVGAAAKSRLGLAPWHFIAGGADDGETMSANRRAFEAWQIRARRLVDVSRIDMSVALFGEKLASPIMLAPVGDQQFIHQGGELASAGAAAKRGHVMICST
;
A
#
# COMPACT_ATOMS: atom_id res chain seq x y z
N MET A 1 -7.04 -36.68 36.80
CA MET A 1 -6.42 -35.56 36.04
C MET A 1 -5.32 -36.04 35.06
N SER A 2 -5.51 -37.17 34.35
CA SER A 2 -4.45 -37.81 33.54
C SER A 2 -4.67 -37.78 32.02
N GLY A 3 -5.88 -37.46 31.54
CA GLY A 3 -6.22 -37.58 30.12
C GLY A 3 -5.61 -36.49 29.23
N ILE A 4 -5.60 -35.23 29.69
CA ILE A 4 -5.15 -34.09 28.87
C ILE A 4 -3.66 -34.18 28.51
N ALA A 5 -2.82 -34.66 29.44
CA ALA A 5 -1.39 -34.83 29.19
C ALA A 5 -1.10 -35.98 28.22
N GLN A 6 -1.96 -37.00 28.19
CA GLN A 6 -1.85 -38.12 27.27
C GLN A 6 -2.31 -37.72 25.87
N SER A 7 -3.47 -37.05 25.75
CA SER A 7 -3.99 -36.54 24.48
C SER A 7 -3.05 -35.53 23.82
N ARG A 8 -2.36 -34.68 24.61
CA ARG A 8 -1.32 -33.77 24.10
C ARG A 8 -0.14 -34.52 23.49
N ARG A 9 0.32 -35.59 24.14
CA ARG A 9 1.43 -36.41 23.65
C ARG A 9 1.06 -37.19 22.38
N GLU A 10 -0.16 -37.69 22.31
CA GLU A 10 -0.68 -38.40 21.13
C GLU A 10 -0.84 -37.46 19.94
N LEU A 11 -1.36 -36.25 20.15
CA LEU A 11 -1.45 -35.22 19.12
C LEU A 11 -0.06 -34.81 18.59
N LEU A 12 0.92 -34.61 19.47
CA LEU A 12 2.28 -34.26 19.07
C LEU A 12 2.95 -35.37 18.26
N ARG A 13 2.77 -36.64 18.66
CA ARG A 13 3.26 -37.79 17.90
C ARG A 13 2.59 -37.92 16.53
N PHE A 14 1.29 -37.66 16.47
CA PHE A 14 0.54 -37.64 15.21
C PHE A 14 1.04 -36.54 14.27
N MET A 15 1.28 -35.32 14.79
CA MET A 15 1.83 -34.22 13.99
C MET A 15 3.26 -34.50 13.51
N LEU A 16 4.11 -35.08 14.36
CA LEU A 16 5.48 -35.45 13.98
C LEU A 16 5.54 -36.58 12.94
N GLY A 17 4.55 -37.46 12.91
CA GLY A 17 4.45 -38.56 11.93
C GLY A 17 3.72 -38.20 10.63
N SER A 18 3.13 -37.00 10.53
CA SER A 18 2.37 -36.60 9.36
C SER A 18 3.30 -36.12 8.23
N PRO A 19 3.23 -36.69 7.02
CA PRO A 19 4.00 -36.22 5.86
C PRO A 19 3.65 -34.77 5.45
N LEU A 20 2.46 -34.30 5.85
CA LEU A 20 1.97 -32.94 5.65
C LEU A 20 2.64 -31.92 6.58
N VAL A 21 3.24 -32.36 7.69
CA VAL A 21 4.01 -31.51 8.63
C VAL A 21 5.50 -31.81 8.53
N ALA A 22 5.90 -33.04 8.20
CA ALA A 22 7.30 -33.43 8.10
C ALA A 22 8.02 -32.88 6.85
N SER A 23 7.30 -32.29 5.89
CA SER A 23 7.91 -31.64 4.72
C SER A 23 8.11 -30.14 4.96
N ALA A 24 9.22 -29.59 4.46
CA ALA A 24 9.50 -28.16 4.54
C ALA A 24 8.39 -27.30 3.92
N ALA A 25 7.73 -27.78 2.85
CA ALA A 25 6.57 -27.14 2.23
C ALA A 25 5.31 -27.20 3.12
N GLY A 26 5.15 -28.29 3.87
CA GLY A 26 4.06 -28.46 4.82
C GLY A 26 4.17 -27.59 6.07
N LEU A 27 5.38 -27.46 6.62
CA LEU A 27 5.69 -26.51 7.70
C LEU A 27 5.60 -25.06 7.24
N ALA A 28 6.07 -24.78 6.02
CA ALA A 28 5.92 -23.47 5.40
C ALA A 28 4.44 -23.07 5.38
N ALA A 29 3.54 -23.86 4.78
CA ALA A 29 2.13 -23.52 4.62
C ALA A 29 1.35 -23.13 5.91
N TRP A 30 1.90 -23.40 7.11
CA TRP A 30 1.32 -23.05 8.40
C TRP A 30 2.08 -21.92 9.12
N TRP A 31 3.21 -21.46 8.58
CA TRP A 31 4.00 -20.35 9.08
C TRP A 31 3.54 -19.04 8.43
N PRO A 32 3.22 -17.99 9.22
CA PRO A 32 2.68 -16.73 8.68
C PRO A 32 3.52 -16.10 7.56
N ASP A 33 4.85 -16.28 7.62
CA ASP A 33 5.82 -15.65 6.72
C ASP A 33 6.39 -16.59 5.65
N SER A 34 5.83 -17.79 5.43
CA SER A 34 6.41 -18.68 4.43
C SER A 34 6.06 -18.22 3.01
N VAL A 35 7.03 -17.58 2.37
CA VAL A 35 7.36 -17.63 0.93
C VAL A 35 6.13 -17.76 0.01
N GLY A 36 5.44 -16.63 -0.22
CA GLY A 36 4.41 -16.47 -1.24
C GLY A 36 3.12 -15.74 -0.80
N ALA A 37 2.92 -15.50 0.50
CA ALA A 37 1.60 -15.17 1.06
C ALA A 37 1.30 -13.68 1.37
N THR A 38 2.25 -12.75 1.18
CA THR A 38 2.04 -11.31 1.43
C THR A 38 2.27 -10.48 0.17
N PRO A 39 1.38 -10.57 -0.84
CA PRO A 39 1.51 -9.78 -2.07
C PRO A 39 1.54 -8.27 -1.80
N GLU A 40 1.00 -7.80 -0.68
CA GLU A 40 1.11 -6.42 -0.20
C GLU A 40 2.54 -5.95 0.10
N LEU A 41 3.48 -6.87 0.36
CA LEU A 41 4.89 -6.54 0.61
C LEU A 41 5.78 -6.67 -0.64
N ALA A 42 5.25 -7.19 -1.75
CA ALA A 42 6.01 -7.35 -2.98
C ALA A 42 6.29 -5.99 -3.63
N VAL A 43 7.51 -5.79 -4.13
CA VAL A 43 7.86 -4.60 -4.91
C VAL A 43 7.40 -4.79 -6.35
N PRO A 44 6.44 -4.00 -6.87
CA PRO A 44 5.88 -4.23 -8.20
C PRO A 44 6.87 -3.86 -9.31
N GLU A 45 6.92 -4.68 -10.36
CA GLU A 45 7.75 -4.44 -11.54
C GLU A 45 7.20 -3.30 -12.41
N SER A 46 5.92 -2.97 -12.27
CA SER A 46 5.29 -1.84 -12.95
C SER A 46 4.18 -1.21 -12.10
N ALA A 47 3.84 0.05 -12.38
CA ALA A 47 2.75 0.74 -11.68
C ALA A 47 1.39 0.02 -11.81
N ARG A 48 1.18 -0.80 -12.84
CA ARG A 48 -0.06 -1.57 -13.04
C ARG A 48 -0.18 -2.75 -12.09
N GLN A 49 0.94 -3.27 -11.60
CA GLN A 49 0.99 -4.39 -10.66
C GLN A 49 0.91 -3.92 -9.20
N ALA A 50 1.03 -2.61 -8.94
CA ALA A 50 0.92 -2.07 -7.59
C ALA A 50 -0.51 -2.22 -7.06
N LEU A 51 -0.65 -2.87 -5.91
CA LEU A 51 -1.93 -3.05 -5.21
C LEU A 51 -2.34 -1.80 -4.44
N ASP A 52 -1.35 -1.05 -3.93
CA ASP A 52 -1.54 0.20 -3.22
C ASP A 52 -0.48 1.24 -3.57
N VAL A 53 -0.64 2.45 -3.04
CA VAL A 53 0.29 3.56 -3.25
C VAL A 53 1.63 3.36 -2.53
N PHE A 54 1.69 2.57 -1.46
CA PHE A 54 2.93 2.32 -0.71
C PHE A 54 3.89 1.44 -1.49
N GLN A 55 3.37 0.49 -2.26
CA GLN A 55 4.14 -0.32 -3.21
C GLN A 55 4.78 0.52 -4.32
N VAL A 56 4.13 1.61 -4.76
CA VAL A 56 4.72 2.56 -5.72
C VAL A 56 5.97 3.20 -5.11
N GLY A 57 5.93 3.59 -3.83
CA GLY A 57 7.09 4.12 -3.11
C GLY A 57 8.25 3.11 -3.03
N ALA A 58 7.96 1.85 -2.69
CA ALA A 58 8.97 0.80 -2.67
C ALA A 58 9.60 0.56 -4.06
N ALA A 59 8.79 0.60 -5.11
CA ALA A 59 9.25 0.43 -6.48
C ALA A 59 9.99 1.66 -7.03
N ALA A 60 9.72 2.86 -6.48
CA ALA A 60 10.51 4.06 -6.77
C ALA A 60 11.89 3.96 -6.10
N LYS A 61 11.95 3.52 -4.83
CA LYS A 61 13.21 3.34 -4.09
C LYS A 61 14.20 2.39 -4.80
N SER A 62 13.70 1.36 -5.48
CA SER A 62 14.55 0.41 -6.22
C SER A 62 15.04 0.92 -7.58
N ARG A 63 14.43 2.00 -8.12
CA ARG A 63 14.75 2.54 -9.46
C ARG A 63 15.44 3.90 -9.41
N LEU A 64 15.17 4.70 -8.40
CA LEU A 64 15.74 6.03 -8.25
C LEU A 64 17.15 5.97 -7.67
N GLY A 65 17.99 6.91 -8.10
CA GLY A 65 19.25 7.18 -7.40
C GLY A 65 19.01 7.71 -5.98
N LEU A 66 20.05 7.66 -5.16
CA LEU A 66 19.96 8.04 -3.74
C LEU A 66 19.45 9.47 -3.54
N ALA A 67 19.99 10.43 -4.30
CA ALA A 67 19.61 11.85 -4.18
C ALA A 67 18.13 12.13 -4.53
N PRO A 68 17.59 11.74 -5.71
CA PRO A 68 16.18 11.94 -6.02
C PRO A 68 15.23 11.16 -5.11
N TRP A 69 15.65 9.99 -4.60
CA TRP A 69 14.89 9.27 -3.58
C TRP A 69 14.78 10.08 -2.28
N HIS A 70 15.88 10.60 -1.75
CA HIS A 70 15.85 11.39 -0.52
C HIS A 70 15.10 12.71 -0.67
N PHE A 71 15.13 13.32 -1.86
CA PHE A 71 14.37 14.53 -2.14
C PHE A 71 12.86 14.31 -1.98
N ILE A 72 12.32 13.22 -2.52
CA ILE A 72 10.87 12.97 -2.51
C ILE A 72 10.38 12.22 -1.27
N ALA A 73 11.19 11.33 -0.70
CA ALA A 73 10.80 10.49 0.43
C ALA A 73 11.20 11.08 1.80
N GLY A 74 11.99 12.16 1.81
CA GLY A 74 12.47 12.81 3.02
C GLY A 74 11.39 13.62 3.75
N GLY A 75 11.55 13.73 5.06
CA GLY A 75 10.82 14.67 5.92
C GLY A 75 11.78 15.62 6.62
N ALA A 76 11.24 16.52 7.44
CA ALA A 76 12.07 17.36 8.31
C ALA A 76 12.68 16.53 9.45
N ASP A 77 13.94 16.80 9.79
CA ASP A 77 14.70 16.19 10.89
C ASP A 77 14.62 14.66 10.92
N ASP A 78 14.02 14.09 11.96
CA ASP A 78 13.84 12.66 12.19
C ASP A 78 12.57 12.08 11.51
N GLY A 79 11.76 12.93 10.89
CA GLY A 79 10.52 12.53 10.22
C GLY A 79 9.36 12.24 11.17
N GLU A 80 9.40 12.64 12.44
CA GLU A 80 8.33 12.36 13.40
C GLU A 80 6.98 12.90 12.95
N THR A 81 6.93 14.10 12.37
CA THR A 81 5.68 14.66 11.81
C THR A 81 5.14 13.84 10.65
N MET A 82 6.01 13.29 9.80
CA MET A 82 5.60 12.41 8.70
C MET A 82 4.97 11.11 9.24
N SER A 83 5.59 10.53 10.28
CA SER A 83 5.06 9.37 10.99
C SER A 83 3.74 9.69 11.70
N ALA A 84 3.61 10.88 12.30
CA ALA A 84 2.40 11.35 12.95
C ALA A 84 1.23 11.51 11.97
N ASN A 85 1.48 12.04 10.76
CA ASN A 85 0.47 12.17 9.71
C ASN A 85 -0.15 10.82 9.33
N ARG A 86 0.65 9.74 9.29
CA ARG A 86 0.15 8.39 9.05
C ARG A 86 -0.66 7.86 10.23
N ARG A 87 -0.09 7.93 11.43
CA ARG A 87 -0.75 7.45 12.67
C ARG A 87 -2.07 8.15 12.93
N ALA A 88 -2.22 9.42 12.53
CA ALA A 88 -3.46 10.17 12.67
C ALA A 88 -4.67 9.47 12.00
N PHE A 89 -4.46 8.72 10.91
CA PHE A 89 -5.55 7.97 10.26
C PHE A 89 -5.98 6.72 11.03
N GLU A 90 -5.13 6.16 11.89
CA GLU A 90 -5.46 4.99 12.73
C GLU A 90 -6.48 5.34 13.83
N ALA A 91 -6.60 6.63 14.17
CA ALA A 91 -7.62 7.12 15.10
C ALA A 91 -9.05 7.04 14.53
N TRP A 92 -9.20 6.80 13.23
CA TRP A 92 -10.49 6.79 12.54
C TRP A 92 -10.81 5.40 11.98
N GLN A 93 -12.10 5.06 11.98
CA GLN A 93 -12.59 3.81 11.41
C GLN A 93 -13.78 4.10 10.49
N ILE A 94 -13.84 3.38 9.37
CA ILE A 94 -14.98 3.45 8.44
C ILE A 94 -16.09 2.55 8.99
N ARG A 95 -17.25 3.13 9.32
CA ARG A 95 -18.43 2.35 9.73
C ARG A 95 -19.05 1.66 8.51
N ALA A 96 -18.91 0.34 8.44
CA ALA A 96 -19.56 -0.46 7.40
C ALA A 96 -21.10 -0.31 7.48
N ARG A 97 -21.73 0.11 6.38
CA ARG A 97 -23.19 0.13 6.22
C ARG A 97 -23.61 -1.04 5.35
N ARG A 98 -24.51 -1.89 5.87
CA ARG A 98 -24.99 -3.09 5.17
C ARG A 98 -26.21 -2.77 4.30
N LEU A 99 -26.40 -3.55 3.24
CA LEU A 99 -27.56 -3.45 2.34
C LEU A 99 -27.71 -2.08 1.67
N VAL A 100 -26.60 -1.36 1.48
CA VAL A 100 -26.55 -0.13 0.68
C VAL A 100 -26.16 -0.54 -0.74
N ASP A 101 -26.98 -0.19 -1.73
CA ASP A 101 -26.61 -0.39 -3.13
C ASP A 101 -25.43 0.53 -3.49
N VAL A 102 -24.33 -0.09 -3.89
CA VAL A 102 -23.09 0.55 -4.33
C VAL A 102 -22.73 0.15 -5.76
N SER A 103 -23.70 -0.35 -6.53
CA SER A 103 -23.51 -0.75 -7.94
C SER A 103 -23.03 0.39 -8.83
N ARG A 104 -23.33 1.64 -8.45
CA ARG A 104 -22.81 2.87 -9.07
C ARG A 104 -22.33 3.83 -7.99
N ILE A 105 -21.07 4.23 -8.07
CA ILE A 105 -20.45 5.20 -7.17
C ILE A 105 -20.11 6.45 -7.99
N ASP A 106 -20.69 7.58 -7.60
CA ASP A 106 -20.32 8.89 -8.15
C ASP A 106 -19.25 9.52 -7.25
N MET A 107 -18.05 9.71 -7.80
CA MET A 107 -16.96 10.40 -7.12
C MET A 107 -16.90 11.90 -7.46
N SER A 108 -17.85 12.43 -8.22
CA SER A 108 -17.83 13.83 -8.59
C SER A 108 -18.12 14.75 -7.41
N VAL A 109 -17.47 15.91 -7.38
CA VAL A 109 -17.65 16.94 -6.36
C VAL A 109 -17.78 18.31 -7.00
N ALA A 110 -18.55 19.20 -6.38
CA ALA A 110 -18.61 20.61 -6.77
C ALA A 110 -17.61 21.40 -5.90
N LEU A 111 -16.61 22.01 -6.53
CA LEU A 111 -15.57 22.78 -5.84
C LEU A 111 -15.34 24.10 -6.59
N PHE A 112 -15.44 25.23 -5.89
CA PHE A 112 -15.31 26.58 -6.47
C PHE A 112 -16.23 26.87 -7.67
N GLY A 113 -17.42 26.27 -7.70
CA GLY A 113 -18.38 26.43 -8.80
C GLY A 113 -18.16 25.48 -9.98
N GLU A 114 -17.08 24.69 -9.96
CA GLU A 114 -16.76 23.71 -11.00
C GLU A 114 -17.11 22.29 -10.54
N LYS A 115 -17.52 21.45 -11.50
CA LYS A 115 -17.74 20.01 -11.25
C LYS A 115 -16.47 19.22 -11.55
N LEU A 116 -15.84 18.69 -10.51
CA LEU A 116 -14.69 17.79 -10.62
C LEU A 116 -15.14 16.34 -10.68
N ALA A 117 -14.45 15.50 -11.47
CA ALA A 117 -14.79 14.09 -11.61
C ALA A 117 -14.40 13.22 -10.39
N SER A 118 -13.52 13.73 -9.52
CA SER A 118 -12.99 13.05 -8.34
C SER A 118 -12.66 14.07 -7.25
N PRO A 119 -12.77 13.72 -5.95
CA PRO A 119 -12.24 14.56 -4.86
C PRO A 119 -10.71 14.46 -4.73
N ILE A 120 -10.06 13.58 -5.50
CA ILE A 120 -8.62 13.36 -5.44
C ILE A 120 -7.93 14.30 -6.44
N MET A 121 -6.95 15.04 -5.95
CA MET A 121 -6.17 16.03 -6.69
C MET A 121 -4.68 15.79 -6.47
N LEU A 122 -3.86 16.20 -7.43
CA LEU A 122 -2.40 16.20 -7.29
C LEU A 122 -1.97 17.47 -6.56
N ALA A 123 -1.27 17.28 -5.45
CA ALA A 123 -0.69 18.36 -4.65
C ALA A 123 0.43 19.08 -5.45
N PRO A 124 0.70 20.37 -5.15
CA PRO A 124 1.80 21.08 -5.78
C PRO A 124 3.13 20.51 -5.30
N VAL A 125 3.84 19.83 -6.20
CA VAL A 125 5.20 19.32 -5.99
C VAL A 125 6.07 19.92 -7.08
N GLY A 126 7.07 20.69 -6.68
CA GLY A 126 8.06 21.27 -7.60
C GLY A 126 9.24 20.35 -7.85
N ASP A 127 10.05 20.73 -8.84
CA ASP A 127 11.29 20.05 -9.24
C ASP A 127 11.11 18.56 -9.56
N GLN A 128 10.00 18.22 -10.22
CA GLN A 128 9.71 16.83 -10.60
C GLN A 128 10.68 16.31 -11.66
N GLN A 129 11.33 17.21 -12.41
CA GLN A 129 12.40 16.86 -13.35
C GLN A 129 13.61 16.22 -12.66
N PHE A 130 13.84 16.53 -11.38
CA PHE A 130 14.87 15.87 -10.58
C PHE A 130 14.57 14.37 -10.37
N ILE A 131 13.30 13.98 -10.39
CA ILE A 131 12.85 12.59 -10.18
C ILE A 131 12.72 11.85 -11.51
N HIS A 132 12.15 12.50 -12.52
CA HIS A 132 11.89 11.90 -13.83
C HIS A 132 12.00 12.95 -14.93
N GLN A 133 12.62 12.61 -16.06
CA GLN A 133 12.87 13.56 -17.17
C GLN A 133 11.62 14.29 -17.68
N GLY A 134 10.45 13.63 -17.63
CA GLY A 134 9.17 14.22 -18.03
C GLY A 134 8.60 15.26 -17.06
N GLY A 135 9.13 15.35 -15.83
CA GLY A 135 8.75 16.33 -14.80
C GLY A 135 7.25 16.54 -14.62
N GLU A 136 6.90 17.80 -14.38
CA GLU A 136 5.54 18.28 -14.13
C GLU A 136 4.61 18.04 -15.32
N LEU A 137 5.14 18.06 -16.55
CA LEU A 137 4.35 17.79 -17.76
C LEU A 137 3.84 16.35 -17.79
N ALA A 138 4.64 15.38 -17.34
CA ALA A 138 4.21 13.99 -17.24
C ALA A 138 3.09 13.83 -16.21
N SER A 139 3.21 14.48 -15.05
CA SER A 139 2.18 14.48 -14.00
C SER A 139 0.90 15.18 -14.44
N ALA A 140 1.01 16.34 -15.09
CA ALA A 140 -0.14 17.09 -15.61
C ALA A 140 -0.87 16.29 -16.70
N GLY A 141 -0.13 15.65 -17.62
CA GLY A 141 -0.69 14.78 -18.64
C GLY A 141 -1.40 13.55 -18.05
N ALA A 142 -0.83 12.94 -17.01
CA ALA A 142 -1.46 11.82 -16.30
C ALA A 142 -2.75 12.25 -15.58
N ALA A 143 -2.74 13.40 -14.91
CA ALA A 143 -3.90 13.97 -14.24
C ALA A 143 -5.03 14.25 -15.23
N ALA A 144 -4.73 14.94 -16.35
CA ALA A 144 -5.69 15.22 -17.40
C ALA A 144 -6.29 13.94 -18.00
N LYS A 145 -5.46 12.93 -18.31
CA LYS A 145 -5.91 11.64 -18.85
C LYS A 145 -6.83 10.86 -17.89
N ARG A 146 -6.69 11.09 -16.59
CA ARG A 146 -7.47 10.40 -15.54
C ARG A 146 -8.62 11.24 -14.97
N GLY A 147 -8.79 12.48 -15.42
CA GLY A 147 -9.84 13.38 -14.93
C GLY A 147 -9.58 13.92 -13.52
N HIS A 148 -8.31 14.08 -13.14
CA HIS A 148 -7.91 14.69 -11.88
C HIS A 148 -7.36 16.10 -12.09
N VAL A 149 -7.57 16.96 -11.08
CA VAL A 149 -6.96 18.29 -11.04
C VAL A 149 -5.53 18.16 -10.53
N MET A 150 -4.60 18.91 -11.14
CA MET A 150 -3.25 19.13 -10.62
C MET A 150 -3.09 20.59 -10.21
N ILE A 151 -2.53 20.80 -9.03
CA ILE A 151 -2.14 22.12 -8.53
C ILE A 151 -0.68 22.34 -8.92
N CYS A 152 -0.37 23.44 -9.60
CA CYS A 152 0.99 23.75 -10.02
C CYS A 152 1.83 24.34 -8.88
N SER A 153 3.11 23.96 -8.81
CA SER A 153 4.11 24.70 -8.05
C SER A 153 4.44 26.01 -8.76
N THR A 154 4.85 27.03 -8.00
CA THR A 154 5.57 28.20 -8.55
C THR A 154 6.94 27.76 -9.07
#